data_AF-A0A963Q1T6-F1
#
_entry.id   AF-A0A963Q1T6-F1
#
_cell.length_a   1.000
_cell.length_b   1.000
_cell.length_c   1.000
_cell.angle_alpha   90.00
_cell.angle_beta   90.00
_cell.angle_gamma   90.00
#
_symmetry.space_group_name_H-M   'P 1'
#
loop_
_entity.id
_entity.type
_entity.pdbx_description
1 polymer ?
#
loop_
_entity_poly.entity_id
_entity_poly.type
_entity_poly.pdbx_seq_one_letter_code
_entity_poly.pdbx_strand_id
1 'polypeptide(L)' 'MASTSPVTTAVFPVAGLGTRFLPATKASPKEMLPVVDKPLIQYAVEEAYAAGIR' A
#
# COMPACT_ATOMS: atom_id res chain seq x y z
N MET A 1 1.34 22.16 -25.35
CA MET A 1 1.06 21.33 -24.15
C MET A 1 2.24 20.40 -23.98
N ALA A 2 2.94 20.46 -22.84
CA ALA A 2 4.14 19.65 -22.63
C ALA A 2 3.77 18.16 -22.60
N SER A 3 4.48 17.34 -23.38
CA SER A 3 4.37 15.88 -23.35
C SER A 3 4.89 15.40 -21.99
N THR A 4 3.99 15.11 -21.06
CA THR A 4 4.36 14.59 -19.75
C THR A 4 4.78 13.13 -19.92
N SER A 5 5.97 12.78 -19.45
CA SER A 5 6.40 11.38 -19.39
C SER A 5 5.34 10.55 -18.64
N PRO A 6 5.07 9.30 -19.07
CA PRO A 6 4.11 8.45 -18.39
C PRO A 6 4.54 8.24 -16.93
N VAL A 7 3.57 8.26 -16.01
CA VAL A 7 3.82 7.95 -14.59
C VAL A 7 4.00 6.45 -14.46
N THR A 8 5.21 6.02 -14.11
CA THR A 8 5.58 4.59 -14.01
C THR A 8 5.83 4.12 -12.58
N THR A 9 5.81 5.01 -11.60
CA THR A 9 6.20 4.69 -10.22
C THR A 9 5.10 5.09 -9.24
N ALA A 10 4.72 4.15 -8.37
CA ALA A 10 3.90 4.40 -7.19
C ALA A 10 4.77 4.27 -5.93
N VAL A 11 4.54 5.15 -4.95
CA VAL A 11 5.27 5.16 -3.68
C VAL A 11 4.27 4.98 -2.54
N PHE A 12 4.46 3.92 -1.73
CA PHE A 12 3.65 3.65 -0.55
C PHE A 12 4.44 3.95 0.73
N PRO A 13 4.09 5.00 1.50
CA PRO A 13 4.77 5.30 2.75
C PRO A 13 4.33 4.34 3.87
N VAL A 14 5.12 3.30 4.12
CA VAL A 14 4.80 2.19 5.05
C VAL A 14 5.66 2.16 6.33
N ALA A 15 6.19 3.30 6.76
CA ALA A 15 7.13 3.38 7.89
C ALA A 15 6.48 3.62 9.29
N GLY A 16 5.15 3.60 9.39
CA GLY A 16 4.44 3.91 10.65
C GLY A 16 4.34 2.73 11.62
N LEU A 17 4.36 3.00 12.93
CA LEU A 17 4.30 1.97 13.99
C LEU A 17 2.89 1.41 14.28
N GLY A 18 1.84 1.96 13.67
CA GLY A 18 0.48 1.44 13.81
C GLY A 18 -0.13 1.51 15.21
N THR A 19 0.27 2.44 16.07
CA THR A 19 -0.11 2.46 17.52
C THR A 19 -1.61 2.42 17.83
N ARG A 20 -2.47 2.85 16.91
CA ARG A 20 -3.95 2.79 17.03
C ARG A 20 -4.53 1.37 16.86
N PHE A 21 -3.75 0.45 16.32
CA PHE A 21 -4.13 -0.94 16.06
C PHE A 21 -3.39 -1.91 16.99
N LEU A 22 -2.80 -1.42 18.08
CA LEU A 22 -2.26 -2.29 19.11
C LEU A 22 -3.39 -3.08 19.79
N PRO A 23 -3.17 -4.36 20.13
CA PRO A 23 -1.89 -5.08 20.06
C PRO A 23 -1.57 -5.72 18.70
N ALA A 24 -2.51 -5.71 17.74
CA ALA A 24 -2.39 -6.41 16.47
C ALA A 24 -1.15 -5.97 15.66
N THR A 25 -0.74 -4.71 15.77
CA THR A 25 0.42 -4.17 15.06
C THR A 25 1.70 -4.08 15.89
N LYS A 26 1.78 -4.80 17.01
CA LYS A 26 2.98 -4.77 17.88
C LYS A 26 4.20 -5.39 17.20
N ALA A 27 3.99 -6.49 16.49
CA ALA A 27 5.06 -7.26 15.84
C ALA A 27 4.90 -7.34 14.30
N SER A 28 3.74 -6.92 13.78
CA SER A 28 3.43 -6.94 12.34
C SER A 28 3.03 -5.55 11.88
N PRO A 29 3.47 -5.08 10.69
CA PRO A 29 3.04 -3.81 10.13
C PRO A 29 1.52 -3.75 9.93
N LYS A 30 0.93 -2.56 10.01
CA LYS A 30 -0.52 -2.39 9.82
C LYS A 30 -0.97 -2.74 8.39
N GLU A 31 -0.08 -2.54 7.43
CA GLU A 31 -0.29 -2.85 6.01
C GLU A 31 -0.39 -4.36 5.73
N MET A 32 0.10 -5.20 6.66
CA MET A 32 0.00 -6.66 6.58
C MET A 32 -1.27 -7.21 7.25
N LEU A 33 -2.07 -6.37 7.91
CA LEU A 33 -3.33 -6.82 8.50
C LEU A 33 -4.28 -7.31 7.39
N PRO A 34 -4.92 -8.48 7.57
CA PRO A 34 -5.81 -9.02 6.56
C PRO A 34 -7.12 -8.23 6.51
N VAL A 35 -7.56 -7.90 5.31
CA VAL A 35 -8.95 -7.59 4.99
C VAL A 35 -9.52 -8.86 4.37
N VAL A 36 -10.34 -9.58 5.15
CA VAL A 36 -10.84 -10.93 4.81
C VAL A 36 -9.68 -11.92 4.63
N ASP A 37 -9.18 -12.11 3.41
CA ASP A 37 -8.21 -13.13 3.01
C ASP A 37 -6.91 -12.56 2.44
N LYS A 38 -6.82 -11.23 2.24
CA LYS A 38 -5.65 -10.56 1.67
C LYS A 38 -5.11 -9.46 2.61
N PRO A 39 -3.78 -9.26 2.67
CA PRO A 39 -3.21 -8.14 3.42
C PRO A 39 -3.62 -6.80 2.77
N LEU A 40 -3.78 -5.76 3.59
CA LEU A 40 -4.18 -4.43 3.14
C LEU A 40 -3.28 -3.87 2.01
N ILE A 41 -1.97 -4.11 2.07
CA ILE A 41 -1.02 -3.65 1.05
C ILE A 41 -1.30 -4.24 -0.34
N GLN A 42 -1.85 -5.44 -0.40
CA GLN A 42 -2.14 -6.10 -1.68
C GLN A 42 -3.19 -5.32 -2.46
N TYR A 43 -4.22 -4.79 -1.80
CA TYR A 43 -5.23 -3.95 -2.45
C TYR A 43 -4.62 -2.68 -3.05
N ALA A 44 -3.70 -2.04 -2.33
CA ALA A 44 -3.03 -0.84 -2.81
C ALA A 44 -2.14 -1.10 -4.04
N VAL A 45 -1.45 -2.25 -4.06
CA VAL A 45 -0.66 -2.68 -5.22
C VAL A 45 -1.55 -3.06 -6.40
N GLU A 46 -2.65 -3.78 -6.15
CA GLU A 46 -3.64 -4.14 -7.19
C GLU A 46 -4.26 -2.87 -7.81
N GLU A 47 -4.52 -1.83 -7.02
CA GLU A 47 -5.00 -0.52 -7.49
C GLU A 47 -3.96 0.20 -8.36
N ALA A 48 -2.70 0.26 -7.91
CA ALA A 48 -1.62 0.86 -8.70
C ALA A 48 -1.42 0.13 -10.04
N TYR A 49 -1.50 -1.21 -10.02
CA TYR A 49 -1.41 -2.02 -11.23
C TYR A 49 -2.58 -1.75 -12.19
N ALA A 50 -3.81 -1.63 -11.67
CA ALA A 50 -4.99 -1.27 -12.45
C ALA A 50 -4.89 0.15 -13.04
N ALA A 51 -4.19 1.06 -12.36
CA ALA A 51 -3.87 2.40 -12.87
C ALA A 51 -2.75 2.42 -13.93
N GLY A 52 -2.17 1.26 -14.29
CA GLY A 52 -1.12 1.14 -15.30
C GLY A 52 0.30 1.33 -14.76
N ILE A 53 0.47 1.40 -13.43
CA ILE A 53 1.77 1.48 -12.78
C ILE A 53 2.28 0.07 -12.53
N ARG A 54 3.40 -0.32 -13.17
CA ARG A 54 3.98 -1.67 -13.12
C ARG A 54 5.35 -1.67 -12.50
#